data_AF-A0A7S0NEE7-F1
#
_entry.id   AF-A0A7S0NEE7-F1
#
_cell.length_a   1.000
_cell.length_b   1.000
_cell.length_c   1.000
_cell.angle_alpha   90.00
_cell.angle_beta   90.00
_cell.angle_gamma   90.00
#
_symmetry.space_group_name_H-M   'P 1'
#
loop_
_entity.id
_entity.type
_entity.pdbx_description
1 polymer ?
#
loop_
_entity_poly.entity_id
_entity_poly.type
_entity_poly.pdbx_seq_one_letter_code
_entity_poly.pdbx_strand_id
1 'polypeptide(L)'
;TDFKHRLLADRGQRELLMEMLPEGLREELMLDLNQKFLYGIPMFYHVGKGFLGQLAAKLRFVEMLEGEKVLQYGELCDTLYIVFSGQCALLNARGKLIVKLERGDFFGEFEVLQPKVQDY
;
A
#
# COMPACT_ATOMS: atom_id res chain seq x y z
N THR A 1 25.08 -3.80 0.01
CA THR A 1 25.10 -2.46 -0.61
C THR A 1 24.60 -2.50 -2.05
N ASP A 2 24.98 -3.49 -2.87
CA ASP A 2 24.56 -3.61 -4.29
C ASP A 2 23.04 -3.85 -4.52
N PHE A 3 22.40 -4.65 -3.67
CA PHE A 3 20.95 -4.93 -3.78
C PHE A 3 20.07 -3.68 -3.62
N LYS A 4 20.41 -2.83 -2.64
CA LYS A 4 19.67 -1.58 -2.37
C LYS A 4 19.79 -0.58 -3.52
N HIS A 5 20.97 -0.49 -4.16
CA HIS A 5 21.15 0.37 -5.33
C HIS A 5 20.30 -0.06 -6.53
N ARG A 6 20.20 -1.38 -6.77
CA ARG A 6 19.38 -1.91 -7.87
C ARG A 6 17.89 -1.69 -7.64
N LEU A 7 17.42 -1.89 -6.41
CA LEU A 7 16.04 -1.66 -6.01
C LEU A 7 15.62 -0.18 -6.21
N LEU A 8 16.48 0.75 -5.76
CA LEU A 8 16.25 2.18 -5.93
C LEU A 8 16.22 2.61 -7.41
N ALA A 9 17.05 1.98 -8.26
CA ALA A 9 17.07 2.26 -9.69
C ALA A 9 15.80 1.77 -10.41
N ASP A 10 15.30 0.57 -10.07
CA ASP A 10 14.07 0.02 -10.65
C ASP A 10 12.84 0.86 -10.25
N ARG A 11 12.76 1.25 -8.98
CA ARG A 11 11.71 2.12 -8.45
C ARG A 11 11.62 3.44 -9.23
N GLY A 12 12.74 4.12 -9.43
CA GLY A 12 12.77 5.41 -10.12
C GLY A 12 12.31 5.33 -11.58
N GLN A 13 12.64 4.25 -12.29
CA GLN A 13 12.20 4.05 -13.68
C GLN A 13 10.69 3.85 -13.79
N ARG A 14 10.11 3.12 -12.82
CA ARG A 14 8.68 2.82 -12.80
C ARG A 14 7.85 4.06 -12.48
N GLU A 15 8.28 4.88 -11.52
CA GLU A 15 7.66 6.17 -11.20
C GLU A 15 7.70 7.12 -12.41
N LEU A 16 8.87 7.26 -13.05
CA LEU A 16 9.04 8.09 -14.25
C LEU A 16 8.13 7.66 -15.40
N LEU A 17 8.05 6.35 -15.68
CA LEU A 17 7.16 5.82 -16.71
C LEU A 17 5.70 6.21 -16.43
N MET A 18 5.25 6.05 -15.19
CA MET A 18 3.87 6.37 -14.82
C MET A 18 3.58 7.86 -14.96
N GLU A 19 4.53 8.74 -14.61
CA GLU A 19 4.40 10.19 -14.77
C GLU A 19 4.28 10.62 -16.24
N MET A 20 4.94 9.90 -17.15
CA MET A 20 4.91 10.19 -18.60
C MET A 20 3.61 9.75 -19.30
N LEU A 21 2.80 8.89 -18.67
CA LEU A 21 1.55 8.41 -19.26
C LEU A 21 0.41 9.46 -19.12
N PRO A 22 -0.43 9.64 -20.16
CA PRO A 22 -1.70 10.36 -20.01
C PRO A 22 -2.58 9.76 -18.92
N GLU A 23 -3.36 10.58 -18.22
CA GLU A 23 -4.16 10.17 -17.06
C GLU A 23 -5.08 8.97 -17.36
N GLY A 24 -5.84 9.01 -18.45
CA GLY A 24 -6.73 7.90 -18.82
C GLY A 24 -5.99 6.60 -19.12
N LEU A 25 -4.80 6.67 -19.74
CA LEU A 25 -3.98 5.49 -20.02
C LEU A 25 -3.33 4.94 -18.74
N ARG A 26 -2.94 5.82 -17.82
CA ARG A 26 -2.43 5.44 -16.49
C ARG A 26 -3.51 4.73 -15.68
N GLU A 27 -4.74 5.25 -15.65
CA GLU A 27 -5.88 4.62 -14.98
C GLU A 27 -6.17 3.23 -15.52
N GLU A 28 -6.29 3.09 -16.85
CA GLU A 28 -6.59 1.81 -17.49
C GLU A 28 -5.47 0.79 -17.24
N LEU A 29 -4.21 1.19 -17.46
CA LEU A 29 -3.05 0.32 -17.22
C LEU A 29 -2.93 -0.09 -15.75
N MET A 30 -3.04 0.86 -14.82
CA MET A 30 -2.89 0.57 -13.39
C MET A 30 -4.05 -0.29 -12.87
N LEU A 31 -5.27 -0.07 -13.37
CA LEU A 31 -6.38 -0.96 -13.06
C LEU A 31 -6.13 -2.36 -13.60
N ASP A 32 -5.72 -2.51 -14.86
CA ASP A 32 -5.50 -3.83 -15.46
C ASP A 32 -4.39 -4.63 -14.76
N LEU A 33 -3.30 -3.96 -14.37
CA LEU A 33 -2.18 -4.56 -13.64
C LEU A 33 -2.58 -5.01 -12.23
N ASN A 34 -3.48 -4.27 -11.56
CA ASN A 34 -3.78 -4.46 -10.15
C ASN A 34 -5.18 -5.03 -9.88
N GLN A 35 -6.05 -5.16 -10.89
CA GLN A 35 -7.46 -5.50 -10.72
C GLN A 35 -7.67 -6.77 -9.90
N LYS A 36 -6.90 -7.83 -10.17
CA LYS A 36 -7.05 -9.11 -9.45
C LYS A 36 -6.73 -8.97 -7.97
N PHE A 37 -5.76 -8.13 -7.64
CA PHE A 37 -5.39 -7.84 -6.26
C PHE A 37 -6.42 -6.93 -5.61
N LEU A 38 -6.77 -5.81 -6.24
CA LEU A 38 -7.68 -4.82 -5.68
C LEU A 38 -9.10 -5.39 -5.47
N TYR A 39 -9.62 -6.17 -6.41
CA TYR A 39 -10.90 -6.86 -6.26
C TYR A 39 -10.87 -7.98 -5.23
N GLY A 40 -9.70 -8.43 -4.79
CA GLY A 40 -9.55 -9.42 -3.72
C GLY A 40 -9.53 -8.81 -2.31
N ILE A 41 -9.50 -7.48 -2.20
CA ILE A 41 -9.45 -6.79 -0.90
C ILE A 41 -10.87 -6.47 -0.45
N PRO A 42 -11.33 -6.97 0.71
CA PRO A 42 -12.70 -6.79 1.18
C PRO A 42 -13.17 -5.33 1.23
N MET A 43 -12.27 -4.40 1.57
CA MET A 43 -12.63 -2.97 1.67
C MET A 43 -13.05 -2.36 0.31
N PHE A 44 -12.66 -2.95 -0.82
CA PHE A 44 -12.97 -2.45 -2.16
C PHE A 44 -14.15 -3.16 -2.84
N TYR A 45 -14.81 -4.10 -2.17
CA TYR A 45 -15.91 -4.88 -2.78
C TYR A 45 -17.12 -4.02 -3.20
N HIS A 46 -17.34 -2.89 -2.54
CA HIS A 46 -18.44 -1.96 -2.84
C HIS A 46 -18.00 -0.75 -3.68
N VAL A 47 -16.75 -0.74 -4.14
CA VAL A 47 -16.18 0.37 -4.89
C VAL A 47 -16.39 0.16 -6.39
N GLY A 48 -17.03 1.14 -7.04
CA GLY A 48 -17.29 1.07 -8.49
C GLY A 48 -16.00 1.10 -9.33
N LYS A 49 -16.02 0.45 -10.50
CA LYS A 49 -14.86 0.33 -11.41
C LYS A 49 -14.16 1.66 -11.71
N GLY A 50 -14.93 2.73 -11.95
CA GLY A 50 -14.37 4.05 -12.25
C GLY A 50 -13.56 4.63 -11.09
N PHE A 51 -14.08 4.56 -9.86
CA PHE A 51 -13.34 4.99 -8.67
C PHE A 51 -12.13 4.07 -8.42
N LEU A 52 -12.30 2.77 -8.61
CA LEU A 52 -11.20 1.82 -8.44
C LEU A 52 -10.06 2.08 -9.44
N GLY A 53 -10.37 2.50 -10.67
CA GLY A 53 -9.39 2.94 -11.66
C GLY A 53 -8.64 4.21 -11.22
N GLN A 54 -9.36 5.21 -10.72
CA GLN A 54 -8.75 6.42 -10.15
C GLN A 54 -7.87 6.12 -8.94
N LEU A 55 -8.29 5.19 -8.08
CA LEU A 55 -7.49 4.71 -6.96
C LEU A 55 -6.23 4.00 -7.47
N ALA A 56 -6.39 3.09 -8.44
CA ALA A 56 -5.29 2.33 -9.01
C ALA A 56 -4.21 3.26 -9.62
N ALA A 57 -4.62 4.33 -10.32
CA ALA A 57 -3.71 5.33 -10.87
C ALA A 57 -2.89 6.09 -9.81
N LYS A 58 -3.39 6.16 -8.57
CA LYS A 58 -2.75 6.83 -7.44
C LYS A 58 -1.93 5.89 -6.56
N LEU A 59 -1.97 4.57 -6.82
CA LEU A 59 -1.19 3.61 -6.06
C LEU A 59 0.31 3.85 -6.28
N ARG A 60 1.05 3.82 -5.18
CA ARG A 60 2.51 3.85 -5.18
C ARG A 60 3.02 2.56 -4.57
N PHE A 61 3.84 1.83 -5.31
CA PHE A 61 4.52 0.65 -4.78
C PHE A 61 5.65 1.09 -3.87
N VAL A 62 5.59 0.67 -2.62
CA VAL A 62 6.65 0.90 -1.63
C VAL A 62 7.31 -0.44 -1.36
N GLU A 63 8.58 -0.54 -1.70
CA GLU A 63 9.40 -1.71 -1.42
C GLU A 63 10.18 -1.50 -0.13
N MET A 64 10.13 -2.50 0.74
CA MET A 64 10.73 -2.46 2.07
C MET A 64 11.69 -3.63 2.22
N LEU A 65 12.84 -3.39 2.84
CA LEU A 65 13.75 -4.45 3.25
C LEU A 65 13.33 -5.05 4.59
N GLU A 66 13.82 -6.26 4.86
CA GLU A 66 13.61 -6.89 6.16
C GLU A 66 14.12 -5.99 7.30
N GLY A 67 13.27 -5.77 8.30
CA GLY A 67 13.56 -4.92 9.45
C GLY A 67 13.34 -3.42 9.24
N GLU A 68 13.05 -2.96 8.02
CA GLU A 68 12.65 -1.57 7.80
C GLU A 68 11.24 -1.32 8.35
N LYS A 69 11.04 -0.17 9.00
CA LYS A 69 9.75 0.22 9.58
C LYS A 69 8.96 1.03 8.56
N VAL A 70 7.72 0.63 8.28
CA VAL A 70 6.81 1.38 7.41
C VAL A 70 6.25 2.60 8.13
N LEU A 71 5.86 2.43 9.39
CA LEU A 71 5.34 3.49 10.27
C LEU A 71 5.95 3.32 11.67
N GLN A 72 6.15 4.44 12.38
CA GLN A 72 6.52 4.43 13.78
C GLN A 72 5.41 5.02 14.66
N TYR A 73 5.28 4.48 15.87
CA TYR A 73 4.34 5.01 16.86
C TYR A 73 4.58 6.50 17.13
N GLY A 74 3.52 7.29 17.09
CA GLY A 74 3.56 8.74 17.30
C GLY A 74 3.89 9.55 16.04
N GLU A 75 4.13 8.91 14.89
CA GLU A 75 4.23 9.61 13.61
C GLU A 75 2.85 9.92 13.04
N LEU A 76 2.71 11.12 12.47
CA LEU A 76 1.56 11.45 11.65
C LEU A 76 1.60 10.57 10.39
N CYS A 77 0.48 9.91 10.11
CA CYS A 77 0.29 9.10 8.92
C CYS A 77 -1.00 9.57 8.26
N ASP A 78 -0.93 9.93 6.99
CA ASP A 78 -2.04 10.34 6.13
C ASP A 78 -2.23 9.35 4.96
N THR A 79 -1.58 8.18 5.06
CA THR A 79 -1.44 7.22 3.97
C THR A 79 -2.01 5.86 4.37
N LEU A 80 -2.84 5.29 3.50
CA LEU A 80 -3.30 3.91 3.61
C LEU A 80 -2.30 2.98 2.91
N TYR A 81 -1.81 1.99 3.65
CA TYR A 81 -0.94 0.94 3.14
C TYR A 81 -1.71 -0.37 3.00
N ILE A 82 -1.37 -1.12 1.97
CA ILE A 82 -1.91 -2.45 1.71
C ILE A 82 -0.71 -3.36 1.44
N VAL A 83 -0.65 -4.50 2.12
CA VAL A 83 0.39 -5.50 1.91
C VAL A 83 0.16 -6.14 0.55
N PHE A 84 0.92 -5.71 -0.46
CA PHE A 84 0.86 -6.31 -1.78
C PHE A 84 1.57 -7.66 -1.82
N SER A 85 2.76 -7.77 -1.22
CA SER A 85 3.55 -9.00 -1.19
C SER A 85 4.44 -9.02 0.06
N GLY A 86 4.77 -10.22 0.53
CA GLY A 86 5.51 -10.41 1.78
C GLY A 86 4.64 -10.36 3.02
N GLN A 87 5.26 -10.04 4.16
CA GLN A 87 4.62 -9.97 5.47
C GLN A 87 5.11 -8.74 6.24
N CYS A 88 4.23 -8.13 7.02
CA CYS A 88 4.55 -7.06 7.94
C CYS A 88 4.19 -7.47 9.37
N ALA A 89 4.87 -6.90 10.37
CA ALA A 89 4.59 -7.12 11.77
C ALA A 89 4.16 -5.82 12.43
N LEU A 90 2.96 -5.79 13.00
CA LEU A 90 2.52 -4.70 13.86
C LEU A 90 3.05 -4.94 15.26
N LEU A 91 3.85 -4.01 15.77
CA LEU A 91 4.44 -4.07 17.10
C LEU A 91 3.83 -2.98 17.99
N ASN A 92 3.68 -3.24 19.28
CA ASN A 92 3.32 -2.21 20.24
C ASN A 92 4.53 -1.30 20.58
N ALA A 93 4.31 -0.27 21.40
CA ALA A 93 5.37 0.66 21.82
C ALA A 93 6.55 0.00 22.56
N ARG A 94 6.39 -1.25 23.05
CA ARG A 94 7.44 -2.04 23.71
C ARG A 94 8.13 -3.03 22.77
N GLY A 95 7.83 -2.99 21.46
CA GLY A 95 8.38 -3.90 20.45
C GLY A 95 7.76 -5.31 20.47
N LYS A 96 6.67 -5.52 21.22
CA LYS A 96 5.98 -6.81 21.24
C LYS A 96 5.06 -6.93 20.03
N LEU A 97 5.14 -8.07 19.34
CA LEU A 97 4.23 -8.41 18.24
C LEU A 97 2.77 -8.39 18.71
N ILE A 98 1.95 -7.62 18.00
CA ILE A 98 0.49 -7.60 18.14
C ILE A 98 -0.12 -8.54 17.09
N VAL A 99 0.17 -8.29 15.82
CA VAL A 99 -0.38 -9.05 14.68
C VAL A 99 0.61 -9.10 13.53
N LYS A 100 0.53 -10.19 12.75
CA LYS A 100 1.20 -10.30 11.45
C LYS A 100 0.20 -9.95 10.36
N LEU A 101 0.61 -9.09 9.46
CA LEU A 101 -0.17 -8.67 8.31
C LEU A 101 0.39 -9.37 7.07
N GLU A 102 -0.50 -9.99 6.31
CA GLU A 102 -0.19 -10.74 5.09
C GLU A 102 -0.81 -10.07 3.87
N ARG A 103 -0.58 -10.65 2.69
CA ARG A 103 -1.09 -10.10 1.43
C ARG A 103 -2.59 -9.81 1.49
N GLY A 104 -2.96 -8.56 1.22
CA GLY A 104 -4.34 -8.07 1.24
C GLY A 104 -4.74 -7.37 2.55
N ASP A 105 -3.98 -7.58 3.63
CA ASP A 105 -4.16 -6.80 4.87
C ASP A 105 -3.71 -5.35 4.65
N PHE A 106 -4.29 -4.45 5.44
CA PHE A 106 -4.11 -3.02 5.31
C PHE A 106 -3.96 -2.33 6.65
N PHE A 107 -3.28 -1.18 6.65
CA PHE A 107 -3.01 -0.38 7.84
C PHE A 107 -2.69 1.08 7.48
N GLY A 108 -2.67 1.99 8.46
CA GLY A 108 -2.45 3.43 8.24
C GLY A 108 -3.60 4.26 8.78
N GLU A 109 -4.02 5.31 8.08
CA GLU A 109 -5.22 6.07 8.51
C GLU A 109 -6.48 5.19 8.49
N PHE A 110 -6.83 4.72 9.68
CA PHE A 110 -8.00 3.90 9.97
C PHE A 110 -9.26 4.72 10.28
N GLU A 111 -9.19 6.06 10.35
CA GLU A 111 -10.36 6.88 10.69
C GLU A 111 -11.41 6.98 9.57
N VAL A 112 -11.05 6.66 8.32
CA VAL A 112 -11.96 6.78 7.17
C VAL A 112 -12.87 5.55 6.99
N LEU A 113 -12.49 4.37 7.50
CA LEU A 113 -13.11 3.10 7.07
C LEU A 113 -13.73 2.22 8.16
N GLN A 114 -13.62 2.53 9.46
CA GLN A 114 -14.38 1.82 10.51
C GLN A 114 -14.91 2.73 11.63
N PRO A 115 -16.13 2.49 12.13
CA PRO A 115 -16.60 3.11 13.36
C PRO A 115 -15.78 2.58 14.54
N LYS A 116 -15.30 3.52 15.37
CA LYS A 116 -14.42 3.32 16.53
C LYS A 116 -14.67 1.99 17.26
N VAL A 117 -13.68 1.10 17.23
CA VAL A 117 -13.53 0.07 18.25
C VAL A 117 -12.47 0.58 19.23
N GLN A 118 -12.95 0.86 20.44
CA GLN A 118 -12.17 1.28 21.59
C GLN A 118 -11.21 0.18 22.06
N ASP A 119 -10.07 0.66 22.55
CA ASP A 119 -9.15 0.06 23.51
C ASP A 119 -8.21 -1.08 23.03
N TYR A 120 -6.92 -0.72 22.94
CA TYR A 120 -5.78 -1.61 23.20
C TYR A 120 -4.78 -0.92 24.12
#